data_AF-A0A5D8ZA91-F1
#
_entry.id   AF-A0A5D8ZA91-F1
#
_cell.length_a   1.000
_cell.length_b   1.000
_cell.length_c   1.000
_cell.angle_alpha   90.00
_cell.angle_beta   90.00
_cell.angle_gamma   90.00
#
_symmetry.space_group_name_H-M   'P 1'
#
loop_
_entity.id
_entity.type
_entity.pdbx_description
1 polymer ?
#
loop_
_entity_poly.entity_id
_entity_poly.type
_entity_poly.pdbx_seq_one_letter_code
_entity_poly.pdbx_strand_id
1 'polypeptide(L)' 'MARFRIAGVVATTLLLAGCAGMHDRSTYVAPVKVSHATVEQDTAYIARVEEQARIRGIGVTWINPPTRHKAVAPR' A
#
# COMPACT_ATOMS: atom_id res chain seq x y z
N MET A 1 27.82 3.32 -32.04
CA MET A 1 26.55 2.57 -32.12
C MET A 1 26.56 1.20 -31.41
N ALA A 2 27.67 0.46 -31.37
CA ALA A 2 27.73 -0.86 -30.69
C ALA A 2 27.50 -0.83 -29.16
N ARG A 3 27.91 0.24 -28.47
CA ARG A 3 27.77 0.38 -27.01
C ARG A 3 26.30 0.45 -26.53
N PHE A 4 25.42 1.04 -27.33
CA PHE A 4 23.98 1.12 -27.03
C PHE A 4 23.28 -0.23 -27.17
N ARG A 5 23.76 -1.09 -28.09
CA ARG A 5 23.21 -2.44 -28.28
C ARG A 5 23.50 -3.36 -27.10
N ILE A 6 24.72 -3.27 -26.55
CA ILE A 6 25.13 -4.03 -25.36
C ILE A 6 24.32 -3.58 -24.13
N ALA A 7 24.13 -2.27 -23.96
CA ALA A 7 23.31 -1.74 -22.87
C ALA A 7 21.84 -2.22 -22.93
N GLY A 8 21.25 -2.29 -24.13
CA GLY A 8 19.89 -2.82 -24.32
C GLY A 8 19.75 -4.31 -23.98
N VAL A 9 20.75 -5.13 -24.34
CA VAL A 9 20.75 -6.57 -24.02
C VAL A 9 20.87 -6.81 -22.51
N VAL A 10 21.71 -6.06 -21.82
CA VAL A 10 21.86 -6.19 -20.35
C VAL A 10 20.57 -5.77 -19.62
N ALA A 11 19.93 -4.69 -20.06
CA ALA A 11 18.69 -4.20 -19.46
C ALA A 11 17.52 -5.20 -19.61
N THR A 12 17.43 -5.87 -20.76
CA THR A 12 16.37 -6.85 -21.01
C THR A 12 16.56 -8.13 -20.19
N THR A 13 17.78 -8.59 -19.97
CA THR A 13 18.03 -9.77 -19.11
C THR A 13 17.71 -9.54 -17.63
N LEU A 14 17.87 -8.31 -17.12
CA LEU A 14 17.54 -7.96 -15.73
C LEU A 14 16.03 -7.95 -15.46
N LEU A 15 15.22 -7.55 -16.45
CA LEU A 15 13.76 -7.52 -16.31
C LEU A 15 13.12 -8.92 -16.30
N LEU A 16 13.73 -9.89 -16.98
CA LEU A 16 13.19 -11.26 -17.04
C LEU A 16 13.43 -12.08 -15.75
N ALA A 17 14.41 -11.71 -14.93
CA ALA A 17 14.73 -12.43 -13.68
C ALA A 17 13.65 -12.27 -12.59
N GLY A 18 12.72 -11.32 -12.73
CA GLY A 18 11.63 -11.11 -11.79
C GLY A 18 10.51 -12.17 -11.85
N CYS A 19 10.39 -12.91 -12.95
CA CYS A 19 9.26 -13.83 -13.15
C CYS A 19 9.41 -15.19 -12.45
N ALA A 20 10.61 -15.57 -12.00
CA ALA A 20 10.85 -16.88 -11.36
C ALA A 20 10.76 -16.87 -9.83
N GLY A 21 10.54 -15.71 -9.19
CA GLY A 21 10.65 -15.53 -7.74
C GLY A 21 9.36 -15.70 -6.92
N MET A 22 8.22 -15.97 -7.54
CA MET A 22 6.94 -16.11 -6.82
C MET A 22 6.72 -17.57 -6.39
N HIS A 23 7.40 -18.00 -5.32
CA HIS A 23 6.96 -19.15 -4.53
C HIS A 23 6.62 -18.70 -3.11
N ASP A 24 5.40 -18.19 -2.95
CA ASP A 24 4.86 -17.83 -1.64
C ASP A 24 4.19 -19.08 -1.06
N ARG A 25 4.84 -19.76 -0.12
CA ARG A 25 4.20 -20.85 0.63
C ARG A 25 3.28 -20.23 1.66
N SER A 26 1.99 -20.14 1.34
CA SER A 26 0.97 -19.76 2.32
C SER A 26 0.81 -20.87 3.37
N THR A 27 1.25 -20.62 4.60
CA THR A 27 0.90 -21.46 5.76
C THR A 27 -0.29 -20.84 6.46
N TYR A 28 -1.27 -21.66 6.86
CA TYR A 28 -2.40 -21.18 7.65
C TYR A 28 -1.91 -20.66 9.00
N VAL A 29 -2.20 -19.38 9.28
CA VAL A 29 -1.99 -18.76 10.59
C VAL A 29 -3.36 -18.59 11.22
N ALA A 30 -3.58 -19.22 12.37
CA ALA A 30 -4.81 -19.04 13.13
C ALA A 30 -4.97 -17.55 13.51
N PRO A 31 -6.18 -16.97 13.42
CA PRO A 31 -6.39 -15.57 13.77
C PRO A 31 -6.01 -15.36 15.24
N VAL A 32 -5.08 -14.44 15.49
CA VAL A 32 -4.76 -13.96 16.83
C VAL A 32 -6.05 -13.37 17.40
N LYS A 33 -6.46 -13.81 18.59
CA LYS A 33 -7.55 -13.17 19.35
C LYS A 33 -7.10 -11.75 19.72
N VAL A 34 -7.26 -10.82 18.81
CA VAL A 34 -6.94 -9.41 19.03
C VAL A 34 -7.86 -8.87 20.10
N SER A 35 -7.27 -8.46 21.23
CA SER A 35 -7.96 -7.66 22.23
C SER A 35 -8.45 -6.40 21.52
N HIS A 36 -9.78 -6.25 21.44
CA HIS A 36 -10.54 -5.09 20.96
C HIS A 36 -9.68 -4.00 20.29
N ALA A 37 -9.43 -4.13 18.99
CA ALA A 37 -8.81 -3.05 18.23
C ALA A 37 -9.75 -1.84 18.25
N THR A 38 -9.26 -0.68 18.71
CA THR A 38 -10.02 0.56 18.59
C THR A 38 -10.00 0.96 17.13
N VAL A 39 -11.18 0.90 16.49
CA VAL A 39 -11.41 1.42 15.15
C VAL A 39 -11.75 2.89 15.30
N GLU A 40 -10.87 3.76 14.81
CA GLU A 40 -11.06 5.21 14.83
C GLU A 40 -11.02 5.73 13.39
N GLN A 41 -11.71 6.84 13.12
CA GLN A 41 -11.63 7.49 11.82
C GLN A 41 -10.23 8.07 11.60
N ASP A 42 -9.66 7.91 10.40
CA ASP A 42 -8.34 8.45 10.08
C ASP A 42 -8.44 9.94 9.70
N THR A 43 -8.57 10.77 10.73
CA THR A 43 -8.76 12.23 10.59
C THR A 43 -7.60 12.91 9.86
N ALA A 44 -6.37 12.43 10.04
CA ALA A 44 -5.19 12.97 9.37
C ALA A 44 -5.23 12.70 7.85
N TYR A 45 -5.63 11.50 7.46
CA TYR A 45 -5.80 11.17 6.04
C TYR A 45 -6.92 12.00 5.42
N ILE A 46 -8.06 12.10 6.10
CA ILE A 46 -9.24 12.85 5.62
C ILE A 46 -8.89 14.31 5.41
N ALA A 47 -8.27 14.96 6.39
CA ALA A 47 -7.85 16.35 6.30
C ALA A 47 -6.92 16.58 5.10
N ARG A 48 -6.00 15.64 4.83
CA ARG A 48 -5.08 15.74 3.69
C ARG A 48 -5.80 15.64 2.34
N VAL A 49 -6.79 14.75 2.22
CA VAL A 49 -7.59 14.63 0.99
C VAL A 49 -8.46 15.87 0.79
N GLU A 50 -9.11 16.36 1.84
CA GLU A 50 -9.97 17.54 1.79
C GLU A 50 -9.18 18.80 1.44
N GLU A 51 -7.96 18.95 1.96
CA GLU A 51 -7.07 20.06 1.59
C GLU A 51 -6.72 20.03 0.10
N GLN A 52 -6.37 18.85 -0.44
CA GLN A 52 -6.08 18.72 -1.87
C GLN A 52 -7.31 18.96 -2.74
N ALA A 53 -8.48 18.52 -2.29
CA ALA A 53 -9.74 18.76 -3.00
C ALA A 53 -10.09 20.24 -3.03
N ARG A 54 -9.92 20.95 -1.91
CA ARG A 54 -10.11 22.40 -1.79
C ARG A 54 -9.21 23.18 -2.74
N ILE A 55 -7.91 22.85 -2.79
CA ILE A 55 -6.94 23.47 -3.72
C ILE A 55 -7.39 23.32 -5.18
N ARG A 56 -8.10 22.23 -5.49
CA ARG A 56 -8.55 21.88 -6.84
C ARG A 56 -9.99 22.28 -7.15
N GLY A 57 -10.71 22.89 -6.21
CA GLY A 57 -12.13 23.22 -6.36
C GLY A 57 -13.06 22.00 -6.48
N ILE A 58 -12.67 20.86 -5.90
CA ILE A 58 -13.45 19.61 -5.93
C ILE A 58 -14.23 19.49 -4.62
N GLY A 59 -15.54 19.21 -4.72
CA GLY A 59 -16.36 18.84 -3.57
C GLY A 59 -16.16 17.37 -3.19
N VAL A 60 -15.96 17.08 -1.90
CA VAL A 60 -15.81 15.71 -1.39
C VAL A 60 -17.01 15.36 -0.52
N THR A 61 -17.56 14.16 -0.72
CA THR A 61 -18.57 13.57 0.14
C THR A 61 -18.14 12.14 0.47
N TRP A 62 -17.91 11.87 1.75
CA TRP A 62 -17.47 10.57 2.23
C TRP A 62 -18.66 9.66 2.47
N ILE A 63 -18.81 8.61 1.66
CA ILE A 63 -19.82 7.55 1.90
C ILE A 63 -19.29 6.50 2.89
N ASN A 64 -17.99 6.23 2.87
CA ASN A 64 -17.30 5.36 3.82
C ASN A 64 -15.93 5.99 4.15
N PRO A 65 -15.85 6.88 5.16
CA PRO A 65 -14.60 7.53 5.50
C PRO A 65 -13.56 6.50 5.98
N PRO A 66 -12.28 6.69 5.64
CA PRO A 66 -11.23 5.76 6.00
C PRO A 66 -11.06 5.67 7.51
N THR A 67 -10.86 4.45 8.00
CA THR A 67 -10.60 4.16 9.41
C THR A 67 -9.18 3.65 9.61
N ARG A 68 -8.66 3.84 10.82
CA ARG A 68 -7.37 3.35 11.28
C ARG A 68 -7.59 2.38 12.43
N HIS A 69 -6.92 1.24 12.34
CA HIS A 69 -6.87 0.27 13.43
C HIS A 69 -5.66 0.57 14.31
N LYS A 70 -5.90 0.89 15.58
CA LYS A 70 -4.82 0.92 16.59
C LYS A 70 -4.78 -0.43 17.29
N ALA A 71 -3.64 -1.11 17.20
CA ALA A 71 -3.39 -2.29 18.02
C ALA A 71 -3.30 -1.84 19.48
N VAL A 72 -4.17 -2.37 20.33
CA VAL A 72 -4.05 -2.18 21.78
C VAL A 72 -2.91 -3.08 22.25
N ALA A 73 -1.84 -2.48 22.76
CA ALA A 73 -0.75 -3.24 23.38
C ALA A 73 -1.31 -4.01 24.60
N PRO A 74 -0.97 -5.30 24.76
CA PRO A 74 -1.36 -6.03 25.97
C PRO A 74 -0.75 -5.35 27.20
N ARG A 75 -1.59 -5.14 28.24
CA ARG A 75 -1.18 -4.58 29.53
C ARG A 75 -0.27 -5.52 30.29
#